data_AF-A0A645EXA4-F1
#
_entry.id   AF-A0A645EXA4-F1
#
_cell.length_a   1.000
_cell.length_b   1.000
_cell.length_c   1.000
_cell.angle_alpha   90.00
_cell.angle_beta   90.00
_cell.angle_gamma   90.00
#
_symmetry.space_group_name_H-M   'P 1'
#
loop_
_entity.id
_entity.type
_entity.pdbx_description
1 polymer ?
#
loop_
_entity_poly.entity_id
_entity_poly.type
_entity_poly.pdbx_seq_one_letter_code
_entity_poly.pdbx_strand_id
1 'polypeptide(L)' 'MKAYCAECDTDREFEVLEQVVESTIGQFTFKYLAQIPYCKSCGNEVYIAEMNDHNLKLATDQYRKLSREK' A
#
# COMPACT_ATOMS: atom_id res chain seq x y z
N MET A 1 3.63 -6.39 16.03
CA MET A 1 4.52 -6.47 14.85
C MET A 1 5.37 -5.22 14.85
N LYS A 2 6.66 -5.31 14.48
CA LYS A 2 7.58 -4.17 14.43
C LYS A 2 8.18 -4.07 13.05
N ALA A 3 8.45 -2.85 12.59
CA ALA A 3 9.13 -2.58 11.34
C ALA A 3 10.05 -1.37 11.52
N TYR A 4 11.11 -1.31 10.72
CA TYR A 4 12.03 -0.19 10.74
C TYR A 4 11.32 1.07 10.26
N CYS A 5 11.27 2.09 11.12
CA CYS A 5 10.72 3.39 10.77
C CYS A 5 11.89 4.33 10.44
N ALA A 6 11.98 4.76 9.19
CA ALA A 6 13.03 5.69 8.73
C ALA A 6 13.03 7.01 9.52
N GLU A 7 11.85 7.47 9.94
CA GLU A 7 11.67 8.71 10.70
C GLU A 7 12.11 8.60 12.16
N CYS A 8 12.00 7.42 12.76
CA CYS A 8 12.46 7.16 14.13
C CYS A 8 13.88 6.59 14.19
N ASP A 9 14.45 6.28 13.02
CA ASP A 9 15.71 5.55 12.83
C ASP A 9 15.82 4.27 13.69
N THR A 10 14.70 3.57 13.86
CA THR A 10 14.62 2.39 14.73
C THR A 10 13.39 1.53 14.44
N ASP A 11 13.41 0.29 14.92
CA ASP A 11 12.27 -0.62 14.86
C ASP A 11 11.15 -0.15 15.79
N ARG A 12 10.00 0.20 15.18
CA ARG A 12 8.81 0.65 15.89
C ARG A 12 7.63 -0.24 15.61
N GLU A 13 6.69 -0.23 16.55
CA GLU A 13 5.39 -0.83 16.31
C GLU A 13 4.63 -0.01 15.27
N PHE A 14 3.97 -0.71 14.37
CA PHE A 14 3.14 -0.11 13.34
C PHE A 14 1.70 -0.64 13.43
N GLU A 15 0.77 0.12 12.90
CA GLU A 15 -0.61 -0.29 12.62
C GLU A 15 -0.85 -0.27 11.12
N VAL A 16 -1.77 -1.10 10.64
CA VAL A 16 -2.11 -1.15 9.22
C VAL A 16 -3.46 -0.48 9.05
N LEU A 17 -3.50 0.52 8.19
CA LEU A 17 -4.72 1.21 7.82
C LEU A 17 -5.05 0.89 6.36
N GLU A 18 -6.29 0.46 6.14
CA GLU A 18 -6.81 0.23 4.81
C GLU A 18 -7.31 1.55 4.23
N GLN A 19 -6.74 1.94 3.09
CA GLN A 19 -7.12 3.18 2.40
C GLN A 19 -7.42 2.90 0.93
N VAL A 20 -8.45 3.57 0.43
CA VAL A 20 -8.80 3.49 -0.99
C VAL A 20 -7.82 4.36 -1.77
N VAL A 21 -6.91 3.71 -2.48
CA VAL A 21 -5.92 4.38 -3.34
C VAL A 21 -6.44 4.36 -4.78
N GLU A 22 -6.40 5.52 -5.42
CA GLU A 22 -6.65 5.65 -6.86
C GLU A 22 -5.31 5.57 -7.59
N SER A 23 -5.25 4.73 -8.62
CA SER A 23 -4.07 4.60 -9.48
C SER A 23 -4.47 4.65 -10.94
N THR A 24 -3.62 5.32 -11.71
CA THR A 24 -3.78 5.47 -13.15
C THR A 24 -2.63 4.75 -13.85
N ILE A 25 -2.95 3.74 -14.65
CA ILE A 25 -2.01 3.01 -15.50
C ILE A 25 -2.41 3.24 -16.95
N GLY A 26 -1.62 4.07 -17.65
CA GLY A 26 -1.93 4.50 -19.01
C GLY A 26 -3.23 5.32 -19.06
N GLN A 27 -4.26 4.76 -19.69
CA GLN A 27 -5.61 5.37 -19.78
C GLN A 27 -6.61 4.79 -18.76
N PHE A 28 -6.21 3.80 -17.97
CA PHE A 28 -7.10 3.13 -17.03
C PHE A 28 -6.87 3.69 -15.63
N THR A 29 -7.90 4.31 -15.07
CA THR A 29 -7.91 4.76 -13.67
C THR A 29 -8.79 3.83 -12.87
N PHE A 30 -8.27 3.32 -11.75
CA PHE A 30 -8.96 2.38 -10.90
C PHE A 30 -8.65 2.62 -9.43
N LYS A 31 -9.56 2.15 -8.58
CA LYS A 31 -9.44 2.26 -7.13
C LYS A 31 -9.26 0.88 -6.54
N TYR A 32 -8.37 0.75 -5.58
CA TYR A 32 -8.18 -0.47 -4.82
C TYR A 32 -7.95 -0.15 -3.35
N LEU A 33 -8.30 -1.10 -2.48
CA LEU A 33 -8.09 -0.99 -1.05
C LEU A 33 -6.64 -1.40 -0.74
N ALA A 34 -5.78 -0.43 -0.49
CA ALA A 34 -4.38 -0.65 -0.16
C ALA A 34 -4.20 -0.73 1.37
N GLN A 35 -3.32 -1.61 1.81
CA GLN A 35 -2.90 -1.71 3.20
C GLN A 35 -1.66 -0.86 3.42
N ILE A 36 -1.79 0.23 4.17
CA ILE A 36 -0.70 1.18 4.41
C ILE A 36 -0.28 1.07 5.88
N PRO A 37 0.97 0.67 6.17
CA PRO A 37 1.48 0.60 7.53
C PRO A 37 1.86 1.99 8.04
N TYR A 38 1.46 2.34 9.25
CA TYR A 38 1.80 3.59 9.93
C TYR A 38 2.49 3.32 11.25
N CYS A 39 3.57 4.04 11.53
CA CYS A 39 4.28 3.97 12.80
C CYS A 39 3.41 4.51 13.93
N LYS A 40 3.18 3.72 14.99
CA LYS A 40 2.40 4.17 16.15
C LYS A 40 3.07 5.29 16.95
N SER A 41 4.37 5.48 16.77
CA SER A 41 5.15 6.45 17.54
C SER A 41 5.18 7.84 16.88
N CYS A 42 5.37 7.90 15.56
CA CYS A 42 5.48 9.17 14.83
C CYS A 42 4.30 9.44 13.89
N GLY A 43 3.46 8.44 13.61
CA GLY A 43 2.32 8.56 12.70
C GLY A 43 2.69 8.50 11.21
N ASN A 44 3.97 8.33 10.86
CA ASN A 44 4.42 8.29 9.48
C ASN A 44 4.26 6.89 8.86
N GLU A 45 4.09 6.85 7.54
CA GLU A 45 4.05 5.61 6.78
C GLU A 45 5.36 4.83 6.94
N VAL A 46 5.24 3.52 7.15
CA VAL A 46 6.36 2.60 7.25
C VAL A 46 6.33 1.67 6.06
N TYR A 47 7.47 1.49 5.41
CA TYR A 47 7.56 0.58 4.28
C TYR A 47 7.67 -0.88 4.76
N ILE A 48 6.72 -1.71 4.32
CA ILE A 48 6.72 -3.16 4.59
C ILE A 48 6.61 -3.89 3.26
N ALA A 49 7.66 -4.65 2.91
CA ALA A 49 7.76 -5.34 1.62
C ALA A 49 6.56 -6.27 1.35
N GLU A 50 6.11 -7.04 2.34
CA GLU A 50 4.98 -7.96 2.20
C GLU A 50 3.66 -7.22 1.85
N MET A 51 3.43 -6.06 2.45
CA MET A 51 2.23 -5.25 2.19
C MET A 51 2.34 -4.52 0.86
N ASN A 52 3.53 -4.04 0.52
CA ASN A 52 3.79 -3.46 -0.79
C ASN A 52 3.52 -4.47 -1.92
N ASP A 53 4.00 -5.70 -1.79
CA ASP A 53 3.77 -6.78 -2.74
C ASP A 53 2.28 -7.15 -2.84
N HIS A 54 1.56 -7.15 -1.71
CA HIS A 54 0.12 -7.39 -1.68
C HIS A 54 -0.65 -6.28 -2.41
N ASN A 55 -0.34 -5.02 -2.11
CA ASN A 55 -0.96 -3.85 -2.75
C ASN A 55 -0.68 -3.83 -4.26
N LEU A 56 0.55 -4.18 -4.67
CA LEU A 56 0.93 -4.25 -6.07
C LEU A 56 0.14 -5.32 -6.84
N LYS A 57 -0.09 -6.49 -6.20
CA LYS A 57 -0.95 -7.54 -6.77
C LYS A 57 -2.38 -7.05 -6.94
N LEU A 58 -2.96 -6.40 -5.93
CA LEU A 58 -4.32 -5.84 -6.01
C LEU A 58 -4.44 -4.83 -7.16
N ALA A 59 -3.50 -3.90 -7.27
CA ALA A 59 -3.49 -2.92 -8.35
C ALA A 59 -3.38 -3.59 -9.73
N THR A 60 -2.47 -4.56 -9.86
CA THR A 60 -2.26 -5.31 -11.10
C THR A 60 -3.50 -6.12 -11.51
N ASP A 61 -4.19 -6.74 -10.55
CA ASP A 61 -5.39 -7.52 -10.81
C ASP A 61 -6.56 -6.63 -11.26
N GLN A 62 -6.73 -5.45 -10.63
CA GLN A 62 -7.73 -4.48 -11.08
C GLN A 62 -7.44 -3.97 -12.49
N TYR A 63 -6.19 -3.61 -12.75
CA TYR A 63 -5.75 -3.20 -14.09
C TYR A 63 -5.99 -4.30 -15.13
N ARG A 64 -5.64 -5.55 -14.82
CA ARG A 64 -5.83 -6.70 -15.73
C ARG A 64 -7.30 -6.91 -16.08
N LYS A 65 -8.21 -6.76 -15.11
CA LYS A 65 -9.66 -6.85 -15.37
C LYS A 65 -10.11 -5.75 -16.33
N LEU A 66 -9.78 -4.50 -16.05
CA LEU A 66 -10.13 -3.36 -16.89
C LEU A 66 -9.56 -3.45 -18.31
N SER A 67 -8.32 -3.94 -18.43
CA SER A 67 -7.67 -4.11 -19.73
C SER A 67 -8.31 -5.20 -20.59
N ARG A 68 -8.99 -6.18 -19.98
CA ARG A 68 -9.64 -7.31 -20.67
C ARG A 68 -11.09 -7.04 -21.04
N GLU A 69 -11.73 -6.04 -20.44
CA GLU A 69 -13.10 -5.63 -20.74
C GLU A 69 -13.19 -4.61 -21.89
N LYS A 70 -12.05 -4.23 -22.48
CA LYS A 70 -11.97 -3.47 -23.75
C LYS A 70 -12.01 -4.40 -24.96
#